data_AF-P0DM77-F1
#
_entry.id   AF-P0DM77-F1
#
_cell.length_a   1.000
_cell.length_b   1.000
_cell.length_c   1.000
_cell.angle_alpha   90.00
_cell.angle_beta   90.00
_cell.angle_gamma   90.00
#
_symmetry.space_group_name_H-M   'P 1'
#
loop_
_entity.id
_entity.type
_entity.pdbx_description
1 polymer ?
#
loop_
_entity_poly.entity_id
_entity_poly.type
_entity_poly.pdbx_seq_one_letter_code
_entity_poly.pdbx_strand_id
1 'polypeptide(L)' 'QGAQCTAGPCCWPCKFLKEGTICRRARGDDLDDYCNGISADCPRNPYY' A
#
# COMPACT_ATOMS: atom_id res chain seq x y z
N GLN A 1 4.25 -17.57 14.32
CA GLN A 1 4.32 -17.02 12.94
C GLN A 1 3.92 -15.56 13.05
N GLY A 2 4.87 -14.64 12.84
CA GLY A 2 4.74 -13.23 13.20
C GLY A 2 3.98 -12.41 12.17
N ALA A 3 3.22 -11.42 12.64
CA ALA A 3 2.60 -10.40 11.80
C ALA A 3 3.70 -9.60 11.08
N GLN A 4 3.59 -9.41 9.76
CA GLN A 4 4.48 -8.51 9.01
C GLN A 4 4.07 -7.05 9.21
N CYS A 5 2.80 -6.82 9.51
CA CYS A 5 2.21 -5.51 9.74
C CYS A 5 1.08 -5.62 10.77
N THR A 6 0.78 -4.54 11.49
CA THR A 6 -0.29 -4.47 12.49
C THR A 6 -1.46 -3.60 12.05
N ALA A 7 -1.19 -2.55 11.28
CA ALA A 7 -2.17 -1.63 10.74
C ALA A 7 -1.63 -0.97 9.47
N GLY A 8 -2.53 -0.50 8.61
CA GLY A 8 -2.18 0.27 7.41
C GLY A 8 -3.00 -0.16 6.19
N PRO A 9 -3.11 0.71 5.18
CA PRO A 9 -3.85 0.43 3.95
C PRO A 9 -3.25 -0.72 3.13
N CYS A 10 -1.96 -1.00 3.29
CA CYS A 10 -1.27 -2.13 2.68
C CYS A 10 -1.13 -3.35 3.61
N CYS A 11 -1.94 -3.43 4.68
CA CYS A 11 -1.87 -4.51 5.65
C CYS A 11 -3.16 -5.31 5.72
N TRP A 12 -3.12 -6.60 5.33
CA TRP A 12 -4.28 -7.47 5.42
C TRP A 12 -3.93 -8.97 5.33
N PRO A 13 -4.43 -9.84 6.22
CA PRO A 13 -4.73 -9.65 7.65
C PRO A 13 -3.44 -9.94 8.46
N CYS A 14 -2.67 -8.90 8.75
CA CYS A 14 -1.30 -8.96 9.33
C CYS A 14 -0.18 -9.36 8.36
N LYS A 15 -0.39 -9.22 7.04
CA LYS A 15 0.62 -9.37 5.99
C LYS A 15 0.63 -8.17 5.06
N PHE A 16 1.80 -7.86 4.49
CA PHE A 16 1.89 -6.86 3.44
C PHE A 16 1.11 -7.32 2.21
N LEU A 17 0.27 -6.43 1.68
CA LEU A 17 -0.40 -6.63 0.39
C LEU A 17 0.64 -6.72 -0.72
N LYS A 18 0.32 -7.45 -1.79
CA LYS A 18 1.22 -7.62 -2.94
C LYS A 18 1.55 -6.26 -3.57
N GLU A 19 2.79 -6.14 -4.06
CA GLU A 19 3.19 -5.00 -4.91
C GLU A 19 2.16 -4.78 -6.05
N GLY A 20 1.76 -3.52 -6.26
CA GLY A 20 0.76 -3.15 -7.25
C GLY A 20 -0.70 -3.19 -6.75
N THR A 21 -0.92 -3.45 -5.46
CA THR A 21 -2.26 -3.33 -4.85
C THR A 21 -2.58 -1.85 -4.60
N ILE A 22 -3.70 -1.33 -5.09
CA ILE A 22 -4.09 0.07 -4.88
C ILE A 22 -4.42 0.30 -3.40
N CYS A 23 -3.71 1.22 -2.76
CA CYS A 23 -3.92 1.57 -1.35
C CYS A 23 -4.52 2.97 -1.16
N ARG A 24 -4.31 3.88 -2.11
CA ARG A 24 -5.02 5.16 -2.20
C ARG A 24 -5.45 5.39 -3.63
N ARG A 25 -6.76 5.50 -3.85
CA ARG A 25 -7.31 5.91 -5.15
C ARG A 25 -6.98 7.38 -5.39
N ALA A 26 -6.48 7.70 -6.58
CA ALA A 26 -6.27 9.06 -7.03
C ALA A 26 -7.56 9.90 -6.99
N ARG A 27 -7.41 11.22 -6.90
CA ARG A 27 -8.48 12.19 -7.12
C ARG A 27 -7.97 13.28 -8.07
N GLY A 28 -8.70 13.55 -9.15
CA GLY A 28 -8.26 14.54 -10.16
C GLY A 28 -7.18 13.98 -11.09
N ASP A 29 -6.16 14.79 -11.37
CA ASP A 29 -5.01 14.45 -12.23
C ASP A 29 -3.90 13.66 -11.49
N ASP A 30 -4.14 13.30 -10.23
CA ASP A 30 -3.27 12.45 -9.42
C ASP A 30 -3.17 11.01 -9.98
N LEU A 31 -2.06 10.33 -9.68
CA LEU A 31 -1.93 8.89 -9.87
C LEU A 31 -2.30 8.11 -8.61
N ASP A 32 -2.82 6.89 -8.80
CA ASP A 32 -3.11 6.00 -7.68
C ASP A 32 -1.81 5.63 -6.96
N ASP A 33 -1.90 5.45 -5.64
CA ASP A 33 -0.80 4.90 -4.88
C ASP A 33 -0.96 3.40 -4.73
N TYR A 34 0.19 2.72 -4.80
CA TYR A 34 0.27 1.27 -4.82
C TYR A 34 1.13 0.77 -3.66
N CYS A 35 0.71 -0.33 -3.05
CA CYS A 35 1.54 -1.07 -2.11
C CYS A 35 2.82 -1.54 -2.79
N ASN A 36 3.92 -1.55 -2.05
CA ASN A 36 5.23 -2.00 -2.52
C ASN A 36 5.57 -3.45 -2.11
N GLY A 37 4.67 -4.15 -1.41
CA GLY A 37 4.93 -5.52 -0.94
C GLY A 37 5.81 -5.66 0.31
N ILE A 38 6.37 -4.56 0.81
CA ILE A 38 7.35 -4.56 1.92
C ILE A 38 6.99 -3.61 3.06
N SER A 39 5.96 -2.77 2.88
CA SER A 39 5.47 -1.82 3.89
C SER A 39 3.95 -1.94 4.07
N ALA A 40 3.51 -1.65 5.29
CA ALA A 40 2.09 -1.57 5.65
C ALA A 40 1.47 -0.21 5.27
N ASP A 41 2.32 0.80 5.13
CA ASP A 41 1.95 2.14 4.72
C ASP A 41 1.74 2.21 3.20
N CYS A 42 0.96 3.19 2.74
CA CYS A 42 0.72 3.43 1.32
C CYS A 42 1.74 4.45 0.80
N PRO A 43 2.86 4.02 0.19
CA PRO A 43 3.83 4.96 -0.34
C PRO A 43 3.21 5.77 -1.47
N ARG A 44 3.48 7.08 -1.52
CA ARG A 44 3.06 7.92 -2.63
C ARG A 44 3.69 7.42 -3.93
N ASN A 45 2.90 7.36 -5.00
CA ASN A 45 3.40 6.94 -6.30
C ASN A 45 4.58 7.84 -6.73
N PRO A 46 5.76 7.30 -7.07
CA PRO A 46 6.93 8.10 -7.45
C PRO A 46 6.78 8.82 -8.80
N TYR A 47 5.75 8.48 -9.57
CA TYR A 47 5.45 9.07 -10.89
C TYR A 47 4.57 10.34 -10.82
N TYR A 48 4.47 10.95 -9.65
CA TYR A 48 3.82 12.25 -9.44
C TYR A 48 4.77 13.39 -9.78
#